data_AF-A0A9Q9EJ34-F1
#
_entry.id   AF-A0A9Q9EJ34-F1
#
_cell.length_a   1.000
_cell.length_b   1.000
_cell.length_c   1.000
_cell.angle_alpha   90.00
_cell.angle_beta   90.00
_cell.angle_gamma   90.00
#
_symmetry.space_group_name_H-M   'P 1'
#
loop_
_entity.id
_entity.type
_entity.pdbx_description
1 polymer ?
#
loop_
_entity_poly.entity_id
_entity_poly.type
_entity_poly.pdbx_seq_one_letter_code
_entity_poly.pdbx_strand_id
1 'polypeptide(L)'
;MPTAEQQLEAASAAYKAYSKFEILPQSVPRFHMNAKGYPTIHDGERFCRFEDEFGMLCSAKMHNQHALASHVEGCHDIPSEHGPFSSVRKYQIALNSNELARGDRFFTELLKHEQYPGKLKHEHERINQAQIARPRPGAEVLDLEAALLEVQKKANVKQKEILELQGKENAAQKHLLELQSEEVKIKQKISSMDC
;
A
#
# COMPACT_ATOMS: atom_id res chain seq x y z
N MET A 1 22.75 26.93 -9.93
CA MET A 1 21.84 25.77 -10.10
C MET A 1 20.48 26.16 -9.56
N PRO A 2 19.38 25.89 -10.26
CA PRO A 2 18.04 26.21 -9.76
C PRO A 2 17.73 25.40 -8.48
N THR A 3 17.02 26.01 -7.54
CA THR A 3 16.58 25.33 -6.31
C THR A 3 15.48 24.32 -6.62
N ALA A 4 15.22 23.37 -5.70
CA ALA A 4 14.11 22.43 -5.81
C ALA A 4 12.76 23.13 -6.06
N GLU A 5 12.52 24.24 -5.36
CA GLU A 5 11.32 25.07 -5.50
C GLU A 5 11.22 25.69 -6.91
N GLN A 6 12.34 26.20 -7.45
CA GLN A 6 12.37 26.75 -8.81
C GLN A 6 12.13 25.68 -9.87
N GLN A 7 12.65 24.47 -9.66
CA GLN A 7 12.42 23.34 -10.55
C GLN A 7 10.96 22.86 -10.49
N LEU A 8 10.37 22.78 -9.29
CA LEU A 8 8.97 22.44 -9.11
C LEU A 8 8.04 23.52 -9.70
N GLU A 9 8.36 24.80 -9.52
CA GLU A 9 7.59 25.92 -10.09
C GLU A 9 7.61 25.91 -11.62
N ALA A 10 8.72 25.47 -12.23
CA ALA A 10 8.85 25.33 -13.67
C ALA A 10 8.12 24.08 -14.21
N ALA A 11 8.13 22.97 -13.47
CA ALA A 11 7.68 21.67 -13.97
C ALA A 11 6.28 21.24 -13.52
N SER A 12 5.76 21.76 -12.39
CA SER A 12 4.50 21.32 -11.79
C SER A 12 3.48 22.45 -11.75
N ALA A 13 2.39 22.30 -12.51
CA ALA A 13 1.28 23.23 -12.46
C ALA A 13 0.60 23.25 -11.07
N ALA A 14 0.56 22.09 -10.39
CA ALA A 14 0.03 21.95 -9.05
C ALA A 14 0.88 22.72 -8.03
N TYR A 15 2.20 22.59 -8.09
CA TYR A 15 3.09 23.36 -7.22
C TYR A 15 2.98 24.88 -7.47
N LYS A 16 2.88 25.29 -8.73
CA LYS A 16 2.66 26.69 -9.10
C LYS A 16 1.33 27.27 -8.59
N ALA A 17 0.30 26.43 -8.45
CA ALA A 17 -0.94 26.82 -7.79
C ALA A 17 -0.76 26.88 -6.28
N TYR A 18 -0.13 25.84 -5.70
CA TYR A 18 0.20 25.75 -4.29
C TYR A 18 0.98 26.97 -3.77
N SER A 19 2.00 27.41 -4.52
CA SER A 19 2.89 28.52 -4.14
C SER A 19 2.17 29.88 -4.07
N LYS A 20 1.02 30.01 -4.75
CA LYS A 20 0.22 31.25 -4.82
C LYS A 20 -0.82 31.40 -3.73
N PHE A 21 -1.15 30.34 -2.99
CA PHE A 21 -2.06 30.48 -1.86
C PHE A 21 -1.48 31.43 -0.81
N GLU A 22 -2.34 32.20 -0.15
CA GLU A 22 -2.01 32.91 1.09
C GLU A 22 -2.33 32.04 2.30
N ILE A 23 -3.43 31.30 2.22
CA ILE A 23 -3.92 30.34 3.19
C ILE A 23 -4.20 29.04 2.45
N LEU A 24 -3.79 27.92 3.05
CA LEU A 24 -4.03 26.60 2.48
C LEU A 24 -5.52 26.23 2.57
N PRO A 25 -6.14 25.65 1.52
CA PRO A 25 -7.52 25.17 1.60
C PRO A 25 -7.69 24.10 2.70
N GLN A 26 -8.80 24.16 3.42
CA GLN A 26 -9.12 23.23 4.51
C GLN A 26 -9.38 21.79 4.03
N SER A 27 -9.63 21.61 2.73
CA SER A 27 -9.83 20.32 2.05
C SER A 27 -8.53 19.50 1.93
N VAL A 28 -7.37 20.12 2.16
CA VAL A 28 -6.06 19.50 1.95
C VAL A 28 -5.77 18.48 3.06
N PRO A 29 -5.21 17.29 2.74
CA PRO A 29 -4.92 16.29 3.76
C PRO A 29 -3.89 16.77 4.78
N ARG A 30 -3.95 16.23 6.00
CA ARG A 30 -2.96 16.43 7.07
C ARG A 30 -1.60 15.83 6.70
N PHE A 31 -0.58 16.14 7.51
CA PHE A 31 0.71 15.46 7.41
C PHE A 31 0.57 13.94 7.59
N HIS A 32 1.36 13.19 6.83
CA HIS A 32 1.60 11.79 7.13
C HIS A 32 2.64 11.69 8.24
N MET A 33 2.29 11.04 9.35
CA MET A 33 3.23 10.80 10.45
C MET A 33 4.11 9.59 10.15
N ASN A 34 5.41 9.73 10.35
CA ASN A 34 6.34 8.61 10.23
C ASN A 34 6.30 7.71 11.49
N ALA A 35 7.04 6.60 11.46
CA ALA A 35 7.09 5.64 12.57
C ALA A 35 7.61 6.21 13.90
N LYS A 36 8.24 7.39 13.87
CA LYS A 36 8.74 8.10 15.05
C LYS A 36 7.78 9.20 15.52
N GLY A 37 6.59 9.32 14.92
CA GLY A 37 5.61 10.33 15.28
C GLY A 37 5.88 11.73 14.71
N TYR A 38 6.81 11.88 13.76
CA TYR A 38 7.10 13.16 13.13
C TYR A 38 6.38 13.31 11.79
N PRO A 39 5.94 14.53 11.43
CA PRO A 39 5.30 14.80 10.16
C PRO A 39 6.29 14.70 9.00
N THR A 40 5.85 14.05 7.94
CA THR A 40 6.59 13.96 6.69
C THR A 40 6.38 15.24 5.89
N ILE A 41 7.42 16.05 5.78
CA ILE A 41 7.44 17.27 4.98
C ILE A 41 8.13 17.00 3.65
N HIS A 42 7.47 17.33 2.54
CA HIS A 42 7.99 17.13 1.18
C HIS A 42 8.79 18.34 0.69
N ASP A 43 9.67 18.12 -0.30
CA ASP A 43 10.46 19.19 -0.91
C ASP A 43 9.54 20.26 -1.53
N GLY A 44 9.83 21.53 -1.25
CA GLY A 44 9.02 22.67 -1.68
C GLY A 44 7.77 22.94 -0.81
N GLU A 45 7.46 22.09 0.16
CA GLU A 45 6.33 22.30 1.06
C GLU A 45 6.58 23.49 2.02
N ARG A 46 5.58 24.36 2.14
CA ARG A 46 5.69 25.64 2.86
C ARG A 46 4.54 25.93 3.82
N PHE A 47 3.47 25.15 3.78
CA PHE A 47 2.28 25.37 4.61
C PHE A 47 2.19 24.36 5.75
N CYS A 48 1.81 24.84 6.94
CA CYS A 48 1.47 23.96 8.05
C CYS A 48 0.12 23.28 7.81
N ARG A 49 0.11 21.95 7.93
CA ARG A 49 -1.07 21.08 7.77
C ARG A 49 -1.43 20.32 9.05
N PHE A 50 -1.01 20.84 10.20
CA PHE A 50 -1.57 20.41 11.48
C PHE A 50 -2.96 20.97 11.65
N GLU A 51 -3.81 20.20 12.31
CA GLU A 51 -5.11 20.70 12.75
C GLU A 51 -5.04 21.18 14.18
N ASP A 52 -5.87 22.16 14.49
CA ASP A 52 -6.19 22.56 15.85
C ASP A 52 -7.25 21.62 16.47
N GLU A 53 -7.66 21.94 17.70
CA GLU A 53 -8.68 21.21 18.45
C GLU A 53 -10.08 21.21 17.79
N PHE A 54 -10.32 22.12 16.83
CA PHE A 54 -11.56 22.23 16.08
C PHE A 54 -11.49 21.53 14.71
N GLY A 55 -10.36 20.89 14.40
CA GLY A 55 -10.14 20.21 13.12
C GLY A 55 -9.83 21.15 11.96
N MET A 56 -9.45 22.41 12.25
CA MET A 56 -9.04 23.38 11.22
C MET A 56 -7.53 23.33 11.03
N LEU A 57 -7.09 23.30 9.76
CA LEU A 57 -5.68 23.39 9.42
C LEU A 57 -5.11 24.73 9.85
N CYS A 58 -3.99 24.70 10.56
CA CYS A 58 -3.17 25.86 10.92
C CYS A 58 -2.90 26.75 9.70
N SER A 59 -2.59 26.15 8.54
CA SER A 59 -2.46 26.82 7.24
C SER A 59 -1.41 27.95 7.20
N ALA A 60 -0.55 28.05 8.22
CA ALA A 60 0.48 29.06 8.28
C ALA A 60 1.52 28.83 7.17
N LYS A 61 1.78 29.87 6.38
CA LYS A 61 2.75 29.83 5.27
C LYS A 61 4.13 30.28 5.72
N MET A 62 5.11 29.40 5.55
CA MET A 62 6.50 29.66 5.83
C MET A 62 7.27 30.05 4.57
N HIS A 63 8.42 30.68 4.76
CA HIS A 63 9.26 31.13 3.65
C HIS A 63 10.05 29.98 3.00
N ASN A 64 10.31 28.90 3.74
CA ASN A 64 10.94 27.67 3.25
C ASN A 64 10.55 26.48 4.14
N GLN A 65 10.99 25.28 3.73
CA GLN A 65 10.73 24.02 4.42
C GLN A 65 11.36 23.96 5.83
N HIS A 66 12.51 24.59 6.06
CA HIS A 66 13.14 24.62 7.38
C HIS A 66 12.33 25.43 8.38
N ALA A 67 11.80 26.58 7.96
CA ALA A 67 10.91 27.38 8.78
C ALA A 67 9.58 26.67 9.06
N LEU A 68 9.08 25.87 8.10
CA LEU A 68 7.93 24.99 8.32
C LEU A 68 8.22 23.94 9.39
N ALA A 69 9.35 23.27 9.30
CA ALA A 69 9.83 22.33 10.30
C ALA A 69 9.89 22.96 11.71
N SER A 70 10.55 24.12 11.85
CA SER A 70 10.67 24.82 13.12
C SER A 70 9.32 25.30 13.66
N HIS A 71 8.42 25.77 12.78
CA HIS A 71 7.06 26.15 13.17
C HIS A 71 6.28 24.96 13.72
N VAL A 72 6.39 23.81 13.06
CA VAL A 72 5.71 22.58 13.49
C VAL A 72 6.18 22.14 14.87
N GLU A 73 7.48 22.15 15.12
CA GLU A 73 8.03 21.80 16.44
C GLU A 73 7.61 22.79 17.52
N GLY A 74 7.65 24.09 17.23
CA GLY A 74 7.38 25.13 18.21
C GLY A 74 5.90 25.39 18.49
N CYS A 75 5.01 25.16 17.51
CA CYS A 75 3.59 25.51 17.62
C CYS A 75 2.65 24.30 17.79
N HIS A 76 3.13 23.08 17.58
CA HIS A 76 2.31 21.86 17.68
C HIS A 76 2.87 20.82 18.66
N ASP A 77 3.69 21.27 19.62
CA ASP A 77 4.20 20.47 20.75
C ASP A 77 4.82 19.12 20.35
N ILE A 78 5.47 19.06 19.19
CA ILE A 78 6.14 17.83 18.73
C ILE A 78 7.50 17.74 19.40
N PRO A 79 7.74 16.75 20.26
CA PRO A 79 8.96 16.71 21.06
C PRO A 79 10.18 16.47 20.16
N SER A 80 11.18 17.34 20.28
CA SER A 80 12.40 17.36 19.47
C SER A 80 13.44 16.32 19.92
N GLU A 81 13.01 15.15 20.42
CA GLU A 81 13.88 14.16 21.10
C GLU A 81 15.02 13.62 20.22
N HIS A 82 14.99 13.93 18.91
CA HIS A 82 16.04 13.61 17.93
C HIS A 82 16.61 14.83 17.18
N GLY A 83 16.35 16.05 17.65
CA GLY A 83 16.76 17.30 17.00
C GLY A 83 15.99 17.57 15.71
N PRO A 84 15.94 18.84 15.26
CA PRO A 84 14.96 19.28 14.29
C PRO A 84 15.29 18.66 12.96
N PHE A 85 14.46 17.75 12.47
CA PHE A 85 14.54 17.26 11.10
C PHE A 85 15.98 17.01 10.61
N SER A 86 16.77 16.20 11.32
CA SER A 86 18.13 15.83 10.90
C SER A 86 18.19 15.20 9.49
N SER A 87 17.02 14.91 8.90
CA SER A 87 16.81 14.49 7.52
C SER A 87 16.16 15.52 6.57
N VAL A 88 15.82 16.75 6.99
CA VAL A 88 15.66 17.87 6.03
C VAL A 88 17.05 18.08 5.49
N ARG A 89 17.33 17.34 4.41
CA ARG A 89 18.58 17.34 3.69
C ARG A 89 19.03 18.79 3.58
N LYS A 90 20.19 19.11 4.17
CA LYS A 90 20.86 20.42 4.07
C LYS A 90 21.23 20.73 2.62
N TYR A 91 20.27 20.86 1.72
CA TYR A 91 20.62 20.74 0.32
C TYR A 91 19.65 21.53 -0.56
N GLN A 92 20.15 22.70 -0.94
CA GLN A 92 19.99 23.28 -2.29
C GLN A 92 20.52 22.30 -3.35
N ILE A 93 20.08 21.04 -3.35
CA ILE A 93 20.38 20.08 -4.40
C ILE A 93 19.24 20.21 -5.41
N ALA A 94 19.61 20.40 -6.66
CA ALA A 94 18.72 20.23 -7.80
C ALA A 94 18.07 18.84 -7.70
N LEU A 95 16.73 18.78 -7.67
CA LEU A 95 15.99 17.54 -7.74
C LEU A 95 16.37 16.83 -9.03
N ASN A 96 16.70 15.54 -8.92
CA ASN A 96 16.78 14.70 -10.12
C ASN A 96 15.37 14.47 -10.70
N SER A 97 15.28 13.91 -11.90
CA SER A 97 14.00 13.70 -12.59
C SER A 97 12.99 12.87 -11.78
N ASN A 98 13.46 11.90 -10.98
CA ASN A 98 12.58 11.08 -10.15
C ASN A 98 12.07 11.85 -8.93
N GLU A 99 12.91 12.68 -8.31
CA GLU A 99 12.53 13.53 -7.19
C GLU A 99 11.53 14.61 -7.64
N LEU A 100 11.76 15.21 -8.82
CA LEU A 100 10.84 16.18 -9.41
C LEU A 100 9.47 15.56 -9.72
N ALA A 101 9.44 14.34 -10.28
CA ALA A 101 8.20 13.62 -10.54
C ALA A 101 7.45 13.24 -9.25
N ARG A 102 8.18 12.89 -8.17
CA ARG A 102 7.57 12.64 -6.85
C ARG A 102 6.96 13.91 -6.26
N GLY A 103 7.65 15.03 -6.37
CA GLY A 103 7.15 16.34 -5.94
C GLY A 103 5.89 16.73 -6.71
N ASP A 104 5.91 16.65 -8.04
CA ASP A 104 4.73 16.95 -8.87
C ASP A 104 3.52 16.09 -8.48
N ARG A 105 3.74 14.77 -8.31
CA ARG A 105 2.69 13.86 -7.85
C ARG A 105 2.16 14.25 -6.48
N PHE A 106 3.03 14.59 -5.54
CA PHE A 106 2.63 15.02 -4.20
C PHE A 106 1.72 16.26 -4.28
N PHE A 107 2.13 17.34 -4.94
CA PHE A 107 1.32 18.56 -5.02
C PHE A 107 0.01 18.37 -5.80
N THR A 108 0.03 17.51 -6.82
CA THR A 108 -1.19 17.15 -7.57
C THR A 108 -2.20 16.45 -6.67
N GLU A 109 -1.77 15.49 -5.86
CA GLU A 109 -2.63 14.79 -4.91
C GLU A 109 -3.05 15.69 -3.74
N LEU A 110 -2.15 16.56 -3.27
CA LEU A 110 -2.42 17.55 -2.22
C LEU A 110 -3.58 18.47 -2.60
N LEU A 111 -3.59 18.93 -3.86
CA LEU A 111 -4.60 19.82 -4.41
C LEU A 111 -5.66 19.09 -5.24
N LYS A 112 -5.86 17.78 -5.05
CA LYS A 112 -6.77 16.97 -5.88
C LYS A 112 -8.20 17.48 -5.93
N HIS A 113 -8.67 18.16 -4.88
CA HIS A 113 -10.02 18.72 -4.80
C HIS A 113 -10.12 20.17 -5.29
N GLU A 114 -8.98 20.85 -5.49
CA GLU A 114 -8.93 22.27 -5.85
C GLU A 114 -8.87 22.45 -7.37
N GLN A 115 -9.52 23.49 -7.89
CA GLN A 115 -9.38 23.84 -9.30
C GLN A 115 -8.19 24.81 -9.48
N TYR A 116 -7.31 24.51 -10.44
CA TYR A 116 -6.20 25.39 -10.76
C TYR A 116 -5.79 25.30 -12.25
N PRO A 117 -5.20 26.38 -12.80
CA PRO A 117 -4.72 26.39 -14.18
C PRO A 117 -3.72 25.25 -14.44
N GLY A 118 -3.98 24.46 -15.48
CA GLY A 118 -3.12 23.33 -15.85
C GLY A 118 -3.53 21.97 -15.27
N LYS A 119 -4.49 21.91 -14.33
CA LYS A 119 -4.96 20.66 -13.72
C LYS A 119 -5.46 19.64 -14.76
N LEU A 120 -6.34 20.05 -15.68
CA LEU A 120 -6.92 19.18 -16.70
C LEU A 120 -5.89 18.61 -17.68
N LYS A 121 -4.81 19.35 -17.95
CA LYS A 121 -3.72 18.89 -18.83
C LYS A 121 -2.93 17.78 -18.15
N HIS A 122 -2.53 17.98 -16.89
CA HIS A 122 -1.85 16.96 -16.09
C HIS A 122 -2.74 15.72 -15.87
N GLU A 123 -4.05 15.90 -15.69
CA GLU A 123 -4.98 14.78 -15.53
C GLU A 123 -5.10 13.95 -16.82
N HIS A 124 -5.22 14.60 -17.98
CA HIS A 124 -5.16 13.92 -19.28
C HIS A 124 -3.82 13.23 -19.52
N GLU A 125 -2.70 13.88 -19.22
CA GLU A 125 -1.36 13.28 -19.36
C GLU A 125 -1.18 12.08 -18.43
N ARG A 126 -1.67 12.14 -17.19
CA ARG A 126 -1.69 10.99 -16.26
C ARG A 126 -2.55 9.86 -16.77
N ILE A 127 -3.76 10.14 -17.28
CA ILE A 127 -4.64 9.14 -17.85
C ILE A 127 -3.98 8.48 -19.07
N ASN A 128 -3.37 9.28 -19.95
CA ASN A 128 -2.65 8.78 -21.12
C ASN A 128 -1.42 7.96 -20.73
N GLN A 129 -0.61 8.40 -19.77
CA GLN A 129 0.52 7.63 -19.25
C GLN A 129 0.08 6.33 -18.55
N ALA A 130 -1.02 6.36 -17.78
CA ALA A 130 -1.58 5.17 -17.16
C ALA A 130 -2.13 4.19 -18.20
N GLN A 131 -2.65 4.68 -19.33
CA GLN A 131 -3.08 3.86 -20.46
C GLN A 131 -1.89 3.27 -21.23
N ILE A 132 -0.77 4.00 -21.35
CA ILE A 132 0.48 3.53 -21.96
C ILE A 132 1.21 2.52 -21.05
N ALA A 133 1.12 2.70 -19.73
CA ALA A 133 1.68 1.81 -18.72
C ALA A 133 0.78 0.60 -18.39
N ARG A 134 -0.39 0.47 -19.02
CA ARG A 134 -1.12 -0.80 -19.00
C ARG A 134 -0.21 -1.85 -19.65
N PRO A 135 -0.03 -3.04 -19.02
CA PRO A 135 0.59 -4.15 -19.71
C PRO A 135 -0.15 -4.35 -21.03
N ARG A 136 0.57 -4.57 -22.13
CA ARG A 136 -0.05 -4.97 -23.39
C ARG A 136 -1.05 -6.09 -23.09
N PRO A 137 -2.28 -6.06 -23.63
CA PRO A 137 -3.21 -7.17 -23.49
C PRO A 137 -2.52 -8.42 -24.06
N GLY A 138 -2.02 -9.27 -23.17
CA GLY A 138 -1.08 -10.35 -23.50
C GLY A 138 -0.09 -10.71 -22.39
N ALA A 139 0.29 -9.77 -21.51
CA ALA A 139 1.16 -10.09 -20.37
C ALA A 139 0.40 -10.68 -19.16
N GLU A 140 -0.81 -10.19 -18.87
CA GLU A 140 -1.66 -10.73 -17.78
C GLU A 140 -2.24 -12.11 -18.06
N VAL A 141 -2.30 -12.53 -19.34
CA VAL A 141 -2.82 -13.86 -19.72
C VAL A 141 -1.85 -14.96 -19.29
N LEU A 142 -0.53 -14.69 -19.35
CA LEU A 142 0.50 -15.67 -18.98
C LEU A 142 0.54 -15.92 -17.47
N ASP A 143 0.32 -14.89 -16.64
CA ASP A 143 0.31 -15.03 -15.18
C ASP A 143 -0.98 -15.71 -14.67
N LEU A 144 -2.14 -15.46 -15.31
CA LEU A 144 -3.38 -16.16 -14.97
C LEU A 144 -3.33 -17.64 -15.36
N GLU A 145 -2.78 -17.98 -16.53
CA GLU A 145 -2.61 -19.36 -16.97
C GLU A 145 -1.65 -20.13 -16.06
N ALA A 146 -0.54 -19.50 -15.64
CA ALA A 146 0.39 -20.08 -14.67
C ALA A 146 -0.27 -20.32 -13.30
N ALA A 147 -1.04 -19.34 -12.80
CA ALA A 147 -1.79 -19.47 -11.55
C ALA A 147 -2.86 -20.57 -11.62
N LEU A 148 -3.58 -20.69 -12.75
CA LEU A 148 -4.57 -21.74 -12.96
C LEU A 148 -3.91 -23.13 -12.94
N LEU A 149 -2.74 -23.26 -13.59
CA LEU A 149 -1.98 -24.50 -13.63
C LEU A 149 -1.49 -24.91 -12.24
N GLU A 150 -1.05 -23.97 -11.41
CA GLU A 150 -0.68 -24.26 -10.02
C GLU A 150 -1.87 -24.70 -9.16
N VAL A 151 -3.01 -24.03 -9.29
CA VAL A 151 -4.24 -24.42 -8.59
C VAL A 151 -4.66 -25.83 -8.99
N GLN A 152 -4.57 -26.17 -10.28
CA GLN A 152 -4.91 -27.50 -10.78
C GLN A 152 -3.93 -28.58 -10.31
N LYS A 153 -2.62 -28.27 -10.26
CA LYS A 153 -1.62 -29.17 -9.65
C LYS A 153 -1.93 -29.45 -8.19
N LYS A 154 -2.25 -28.41 -7.40
CA LYS A 154 -2.63 -28.56 -5.98
C LYS A 154 -3.91 -29.37 -5.81
N ALA A 155 -4.90 -29.19 -6.70
CA ALA A 155 -6.13 -29.99 -6.69
C ALA A 155 -5.85 -31.47 -6.96
N ASN A 156 -5.00 -31.77 -7.95
CA ASN A 156 -4.63 -33.16 -8.28
C ASN A 156 -3.86 -33.85 -7.15
N VAL A 157 -2.98 -33.14 -6.44
CA VAL A 157 -2.27 -33.67 -5.27
C VAL A 157 -3.27 -34.03 -4.17
N LYS A 158 -4.20 -33.12 -3.84
CA LYS A 158 -5.26 -33.39 -2.85
C LYS A 158 -6.16 -34.55 -3.25
N GLN A 159 -6.49 -34.67 -4.52
CA GLN A 159 -7.32 -35.77 -5.01
C GLN A 159 -6.62 -37.13 -4.87
N LYS A 160 -5.29 -37.17 -5.06
CA LYS A 160 -4.49 -38.38 -4.82
C LYS A 160 -4.46 -38.74 -3.33
N GLU A 161 -4.29 -37.77 -2.44
CA GLU A 161 -4.34 -38.00 -0.98
C GLU A 161 -5.70 -38.57 -0.54
N ILE A 162 -6.80 -38.04 -1.08
CA ILE A 162 -8.15 -38.55 -0.80
C ILE A 162 -8.29 -40.01 -1.25
N LEU A 163 -7.82 -40.35 -2.45
CA LEU A 163 -7.87 -41.72 -2.97
C LEU A 163 -7.03 -42.69 -2.11
N GLU A 164 -5.87 -42.26 -1.62
CA GLU A 164 -5.05 -43.07 -0.71
C GLU A 164 -5.74 -43.31 0.64
N LEU A 165 -6.43 -42.30 1.18
CA LEU A 165 -7.21 -42.44 2.42
C LEU A 165 -8.39 -43.39 2.24
N GLN A 166 -9.13 -43.28 1.12
CA GLN A 166 -10.22 -44.22 0.80
C GLN A 166 -9.73 -45.66 0.66
N GLY A 167 -8.54 -45.86 0.08
CA GLY A 167 -7.92 -47.19 0.00
C GLY A 167 -7.64 -47.79 1.38
N LYS A 168 -7.13 -46.98 2.32
CA LYS A 168 -6.89 -47.41 3.71
C LYS A 168 -8.19 -47.70 4.45
N GLU A 169 -9.22 -46.88 4.25
CA GLU A 169 -10.54 -47.08 4.85
C GLU A 169 -11.16 -48.40 4.37
N ASN A 170 -11.14 -48.66 3.06
CA ASN A 170 -11.65 -49.92 2.50
C ASN A 170 -10.89 -51.14 3.03
N ALA A 171 -9.57 -51.05 3.18
CA ALA A 171 -8.77 -52.12 3.77
C ALA A 171 -9.14 -52.37 5.25
N ALA A 172 -9.35 -51.30 6.02
CA ALA A 172 -9.77 -51.41 7.42
C ALA A 172 -11.19 -52.01 7.54
N GLN A 173 -12.12 -51.62 6.68
CA GLN A 173 -13.47 -52.20 6.63
C GLN A 173 -13.43 -53.69 6.29
N LYS A 174 -12.58 -54.10 5.34
CA LYS A 174 -12.40 -55.52 5.00
C LYS A 174 -11.86 -56.33 6.19
N HIS A 175 -10.85 -55.82 6.88
CA HIS A 175 -10.30 -56.49 8.06
C HIS A 175 -11.34 -56.61 9.18
N LEU A 176 -12.18 -55.60 9.38
CA LEU A 176 -13.27 -55.64 10.36
C LEU A 176 -14.30 -56.73 10.01
N LEU A 177 -14.66 -56.86 8.73
CA LEU A 177 -15.55 -57.94 8.25
C LEU A 177 -14.95 -59.33 8.46
N GLU A 178 -13.64 -59.49 8.24
CA GLU A 178 -12.94 -60.75 8.49
C GLU A 178 -13.00 -61.12 9.98
N LEU A 179 -12.70 -60.19 10.89
CA LEU A 179 -12.80 -60.41 12.34
C LEU A 179 -14.23 -60.76 12.78
N GLN A 180 -15.25 -60.06 12.26
CA GLN A 180 -16.65 -60.39 12.53
C GLN A 180 -17.02 -61.80 12.06
N SER A 181 -16.50 -62.22 10.91
CA SER A 181 -16.72 -63.58 10.40
C SER A 181 -16.08 -64.65 11.29
N GLU A 182 -14.89 -64.38 11.84
CA GLU A 182 -14.23 -65.28 12.78
C GLU A 182 -14.96 -65.36 14.11
N GLU A 183 -15.45 -64.23 14.63
CA GLU A 183 -16.25 -64.18 15.85
C GLU A 183 -17.52 -65.06 15.73
N VAL A 184 -18.22 -65.00 14.59
CA VAL A 184 -19.39 -65.85 14.32
C VAL A 184 -19.01 -67.33 14.31
N LYS A 185 -17.89 -67.71 13.66
CA LYS A 185 -17.41 -69.09 13.63
C LYS A 185 -17.07 -69.61 15.03
N ILE A 186 -16.43 -68.78 15.86
CA ILE A 186 -16.10 -69.13 17.25
C ILE A 186 -17.38 -69.34 18.06
N LYS A 187 -18.35 -68.43 17.96
CA LYS A 187 -19.66 -68.55 18.66
C LYS A 187 -20.42 -69.82 18.24
N GLN A 188 -20.43 -70.16 16.95
CA GLN A 188 -21.04 -71.40 16.46
C GLN A 188 -20.35 -72.65 16.99
N LYS A 189 -19.00 -72.65 17.04
CA LYS A 189 -18.22 -73.77 17.57
C LYS A 189 -18.47 -73.99 19.07
N ILE A 190 -18.55 -72.93 19.85
CA ILE A 190 -18.91 -73.00 21.28
C ILE A 190 -20.32 -73.59 21.43
N SER A 191 -21.29 -73.09 20.67
CA SER A 191 -22.67 -73.59 20.70
C SER A 191 -22.81 -75.07 20.32
N SER A 192 -21.92 -75.59 19.47
CA SER A 192 -21.90 -77.02 19.10
C SER A 192 -21.22 -77.95 20.12
N MET A 193 -20.54 -77.40 21.14
CA MET A 193 -19.90 -78.17 22.21
C MET A 193 -20.80 -78.38 23.45
N ASP A 194 -21.91 -77.66 23.53
CA ASP A 194 -22.87 -77.71 24.64
C ASP A 194 -24.09 -78.63 24.36
N CYS A 195 -24.01 -79.50 23.34
CA CYS A 195 -24.96 -80.57 23.02
C CYS A 195 -24.30 -81.95 23.18
#